data_AF-A0AAD9K0T6-F1
#
_entry.id   AF-A0AAD9K0T6-F1
#
_cell.length_a   1.000
_cell.length_b   1.000
_cell.length_c   1.000
_cell.angle_alpha   90.00
_cell.angle_beta   90.00
_cell.angle_gamma   90.00
#
_symmetry.space_group_name_H-M   'P 1'
#
loop_
_entity.id
_entity.type
_entity.pdbx_description
1 polymer ?
#
loop_
_entity_poly.entity_id
_entity_poly.type
_entity_poly.pdbx_seq_one_letter_code
_entity_poly.pdbx_strand_id
1 'polypeptide(L)'
;WIQKTYGEDQQVHIIYEDRPTNDFNYLFRLVEGVPAVTSTEVFNVHFAEGSRELLLFMAQSARDWETFLLHRSKELVPGGCLLVVTLARSTCPGNTGAWCRYRAMTDIWRDMMHEKFISEEEYIATTEHSYWHTAEDLAAPFSDKSSRVTKSGLQQVALGTRTSKCGWRDRWLTTTNRKK
;
A
#
# COMPACT_ATOMS: atom_id res chain seq x y z
N TRP A 1 18.27 8.21 16.77
CA TRP A 1 17.61 7.87 18.05
C TRP A 1 18.24 6.63 18.66
N ILE A 2 18.28 5.48 17.97
CA ILE A 2 18.90 4.23 18.46
C ILE A 2 20.33 4.44 18.98
N GLN A 3 21.25 4.94 18.14
CA GLN A 3 22.65 5.18 18.57
C GLN A 3 22.77 6.19 19.73
N LYS A 4 21.87 7.17 19.80
CA LYS A 4 21.85 8.14 20.91
C LYS A 4 21.41 7.48 22.23
N THR A 5 20.53 6.50 22.18
CA THR A 5 19.98 5.83 23.36
C THR A 5 20.84 4.64 23.81
N TYR A 6 21.41 3.89 22.86
CA TYR A 6 22.08 2.61 23.12
C TYR A 6 23.58 2.59 22.79
N GLY A 7 24.14 3.71 22.32
CA GLY A 7 25.54 3.82 21.92
C GLY A 7 25.79 3.44 20.46
N GLU A 8 26.95 3.80 19.94
CA GLU A 8 27.34 3.55 18.54
C GLU A 8 27.65 2.07 18.28
N ASP A 9 28.10 1.33 19.30
CA ASP A 9 28.47 -0.09 19.22
C ASP A 9 27.26 -1.05 19.23
N GLN A 10 26.05 -0.52 19.41
CA GLN A 10 24.84 -1.34 19.41
C GLN A 10 24.65 -1.97 18.03
N GLN A 11 24.82 -3.30 17.95
CA GLN A 11 24.51 -4.03 16.74
C GLN A 11 23.00 -3.97 16.45
N VAL A 12 22.67 -3.69 15.19
CA VAL A 12 21.30 -3.63 14.68
C VAL A 12 21.17 -4.62 13.54
N HIS A 13 20.20 -5.52 13.64
CA HIS A 13 19.83 -6.42 12.55
C HIS A 13 18.57 -5.89 11.86
N ILE A 14 18.63 -5.73 10.54
CA ILE A 14 17.51 -5.31 9.71
C ILE A 14 17.12 -6.51 8.84
N ILE A 15 15.84 -6.89 8.91
CA ILE A 15 15.26 -7.98 8.13
C ILE A 15 14.33 -7.36 7.08
N TYR A 16 14.56 -7.71 5.81
CA TYR A 16 13.69 -7.35 4.71
C TYR A 16 12.80 -8.54 4.36
N GLU A 17 11.49 -8.35 4.39
CA GLU A 17 10.50 -9.38 4.05
C GLU A 17 9.68 -8.93 2.83
N ASP A 18 9.54 -9.83 1.86
CA ASP A 18 8.65 -9.69 0.72
C ASP A 18 8.23 -11.09 0.23
N ARG A 19 7.41 -11.16 -0.81
CA ARG A 19 7.05 -12.39 -1.49
C ARG A 19 8.29 -13.11 -2.05
N PRO A 20 8.26 -14.45 -2.16
CA PRO A 20 9.37 -15.23 -2.74
C PRO A 20 9.72 -14.86 -4.19
N THR A 21 8.78 -14.25 -4.91
CA THR A 21 8.96 -13.81 -6.30
C THR A 21 9.52 -12.39 -6.44
N ASN A 22 9.79 -11.70 -5.32
CA ASN A 22 10.41 -10.38 -5.34
C ASN A 22 11.86 -10.46 -5.83
N ASP A 23 12.33 -9.43 -6.52
CA ASP A 23 13.73 -9.34 -6.96
C ASP A 23 14.63 -8.86 -5.81
N PHE A 24 15.02 -9.81 -4.95
CA PHE A 24 15.96 -9.52 -3.86
C PHE A 24 17.36 -9.13 -4.37
N ASN A 25 17.76 -9.52 -5.57
CA ASN A 25 19.06 -9.09 -6.12
C ASN A 25 19.07 -7.58 -6.33
N TYR A 26 17.95 -7.02 -6.77
CA TYR A 26 17.78 -5.57 -6.86
C TYR A 26 17.87 -4.90 -5.49
N LEU A 27 17.19 -5.45 -4.48
CA LEU A 27 17.26 -4.93 -3.12
C LEU A 27 18.69 -4.93 -2.57
N PHE A 28 19.44 -6.02 -2.73
CA PHE A 28 20.82 -6.10 -2.25
C PHE A 28 21.73 -5.09 -2.94
N ARG A 29 21.59 -4.93 -4.26
CA ARG A 29 22.33 -3.90 -5.01
C ARG A 29 22.03 -2.50 -4.49
N LEU A 30 20.76 -2.20 -4.19
CA LEU A 30 20.36 -0.91 -3.63
C LEU A 30 21.01 -0.67 -2.25
N VAL A 31 20.99 -1.69 -1.37
CA VAL A 31 21.60 -1.62 -0.03
C VAL A 31 23.13 -1.44 -0.11
N GLU A 32 23.77 -2.01 -1.13
CA GLU A 32 25.21 -1.84 -1.41
C GLU A 32 25.55 -0.52 -2.12
N GLY A 33 24.56 0.32 -2.45
CA GLY A 33 24.77 1.60 -3.12
C GLY A 33 25.06 1.50 -4.62
N VAL A 34 24.76 0.35 -5.25
CA VAL A 34 24.89 0.16 -6.69
C VAL A 34 23.71 0.85 -7.41
N PRO A 35 23.95 1.69 -8.43
CA PRO A 35 22.88 2.36 -9.16
C PRO A 35 21.91 1.36 -9.80
N ALA A 36 20.66 1.44 -9.39
CA ALA A 36 19.57 0.63 -9.91
C ALA A 36 19.03 1.17 -11.24
N VAL A 37 18.76 0.27 -12.20
CA VAL A 37 17.93 0.56 -13.37
C VAL A 37 16.48 0.36 -12.97
N THR A 38 15.62 1.34 -13.20
CA THR A 38 14.21 1.32 -12.77
C THR A 38 13.47 0.14 -13.37
N SER A 39 12.84 -0.69 -12.53
CA SER A 39 11.76 -1.57 -12.98
C SER A 39 10.48 -0.73 -13.17
N THR A 40 9.83 -0.93 -14.30
CA THR A 40 8.46 -0.45 -14.54
C THR A 40 7.50 -1.53 -14.10
N GLU A 41 6.75 -1.28 -13.03
CA GLU A 41 5.58 -2.08 -12.69
C GLU A 41 4.35 -1.51 -13.40
N VAL A 42 3.63 -2.37 -14.11
CA VAL A 42 2.35 -2.05 -14.75
C VAL A 42 1.26 -2.57 -13.84
N PHE A 43 0.39 -1.67 -13.39
CA PHE A 43 -0.81 -2.00 -12.62
C PHE A 43 -2.04 -1.77 -13.51
N ASN A 44 -3.12 -2.54 -13.33
CA ASN A 44 -4.39 -2.41 -14.04
C ASN A 44 -5.52 -2.44 -13.01
N VAL A 45 -6.54 -1.58 -13.12
CA VAL A 45 -7.62 -1.56 -12.11
C VAL A 45 -8.98 -1.10 -12.63
N HIS A 46 -10.03 -1.79 -12.17
CA HIS A 46 -11.41 -1.34 -12.13
C HIS A 46 -11.78 -0.81 -10.74
N PHE A 47 -12.40 0.37 -10.68
CA PHE A 47 -12.92 0.94 -9.43
C PHE A 47 -14.36 0.49 -9.20
N ALA A 48 -14.60 -0.23 -8.11
CA ALA A 48 -15.91 -0.70 -7.71
C ALA A 48 -16.37 0.03 -6.44
N GLU A 49 -17.19 1.07 -6.60
CA GLU A 49 -17.82 1.78 -5.48
C GLU A 49 -19.28 1.35 -5.35
N GLY A 50 -19.70 0.98 -4.13
CA GLY A 50 -21.09 0.61 -3.83
C GLY A 50 -21.56 -0.73 -4.43
N SER A 51 -20.64 -1.57 -4.90
CA SER A 51 -20.97 -2.85 -5.54
C SER A 51 -20.89 -4.04 -4.57
N ARG A 52 -21.40 -5.20 -4.99
CA ARG A 52 -21.26 -6.46 -4.23
C ARG A 52 -19.80 -6.87 -4.08
N GLU A 53 -19.00 -6.63 -5.11
CA GLU A 53 -17.57 -6.93 -5.16
C GLU A 53 -16.81 -6.14 -4.09
N LEU A 54 -17.17 -4.87 -3.87
CA LEU A 54 -16.58 -4.05 -2.80
C LEU A 54 -16.73 -4.73 -1.43
N LEU A 55 -17.89 -5.31 -1.13
CA LEU A 55 -18.12 -6.02 0.13
C LEU A 55 -17.25 -7.27 0.26
N LEU A 56 -17.00 -7.98 -0.85
CA LEU A 56 -16.11 -9.15 -0.86
C LEU A 56 -14.65 -8.73 -0.61
N PHE A 57 -14.19 -7.64 -1.24
CA PHE A 57 -12.87 -7.07 -0.98
C PHE A 57 -12.72 -6.59 0.46
N MET A 58 -13.72 -5.90 1.01
CA MET A 58 -13.74 -5.48 2.41
C MET A 58 -13.60 -6.67 3.36
N ALA A 59 -14.37 -7.74 3.12
CA ALA A 59 -14.34 -8.94 3.97
C ALA A 59 -13.02 -9.72 3.85
N GLN A 60 -12.39 -9.75 2.66
CA GLN A 60 -11.06 -10.35 2.50
C GLN A 60 -10.00 -9.50 3.19
N SER A 61 -10.01 -8.18 2.97
CA SER A 61 -9.06 -7.25 3.56
C SER A 61 -9.10 -7.25 5.09
N ALA A 62 -10.31 -7.33 5.69
CA ALA A 62 -10.45 -7.43 7.15
C ALA A 62 -9.82 -8.73 7.71
N ARG A 63 -9.94 -9.86 6.99
CA ARG A 63 -9.32 -11.13 7.38
C ARG A 63 -7.81 -11.08 7.23
N ASP A 64 -7.31 -10.47 6.16
CA ASP A 64 -5.88 -10.32 5.91
C ASP A 64 -5.25 -9.40 6.95
N TRP A 65 -5.92 -8.30 7.31
CA TRP A 65 -5.47 -7.37 8.33
C TRP A 65 -5.42 -8.01 9.72
N GLU A 66 -6.47 -8.75 10.12
CA GLU A 66 -6.45 -9.50 11.39
C GLU A 66 -5.31 -10.54 11.40
N THR A 67 -5.15 -11.28 10.31
CA THR A 67 -4.10 -12.31 10.20
C THR A 67 -2.71 -11.70 10.30
N PHE A 68 -2.46 -10.59 9.60
CA PHE A 68 -1.21 -9.85 9.68
C PHE A 68 -0.90 -9.43 11.12
N LEU A 69 -1.86 -8.79 11.80
CA LEU A 69 -1.67 -8.34 13.19
C LEU A 69 -1.38 -9.51 14.13
N LEU A 70 -2.08 -10.63 13.99
CA LEU A 70 -1.88 -11.82 14.83
C LEU A 70 -0.55 -12.54 14.58
N HIS A 71 0.04 -12.40 13.40
CA HIS A 71 1.41 -12.87 13.16
C HIS A 71 2.43 -11.90 13.78
N ARG A 72 2.27 -10.59 13.54
CA ARG A 72 3.14 -9.56 14.15
C ARG A 72 3.12 -9.59 15.67
N SER A 73 1.98 -9.92 16.30
CA SER A 73 1.88 -10.05 17.76
C SER A 73 2.76 -11.16 18.34
N LYS A 74 3.07 -12.20 17.55
CA LYS A 74 3.92 -13.33 17.98
C LYS A 74 5.41 -13.05 17.78
N GLU A 75 5.73 -12.18 16.82
CA GLU A 75 7.11 -11.84 16.46
C GLU A 75 7.65 -10.67 17.29
N LEU A 76 6.78 -9.73 17.67
CA LEU A 76 7.15 -8.62 18.53
C LEU A 76 7.45 -9.09 19.95
N VAL A 77 8.59 -8.65 20.47
CA VAL A 77 8.89 -8.76 21.90
C VAL A 77 7.92 -7.91 22.72
N PRO A 78 7.67 -8.23 24.00
CA PRO A 78 6.89 -7.36 24.88
C PRO A 78 7.43 -5.92 24.90
N GLY A 79 6.55 -4.95 24.67
CA GLY A 79 6.93 -3.53 24.54
C GLY A 79 7.46 -3.11 23.16
N GLY A 80 7.59 -4.06 22.22
CA GLY A 80 7.93 -3.79 20.83
C GLY A 80 6.86 -2.93 20.14
N CYS A 81 7.27 -2.20 19.11
CA CYS A 81 6.42 -1.28 18.37
C CYS A 81 6.37 -1.65 16.89
N LEU A 82 5.19 -1.49 16.29
CA LEU A 82 4.97 -1.65 14.86
C LEU A 82 4.44 -0.33 14.29
N LEU A 83 5.10 0.16 13.24
CA LEU A 83 4.60 1.28 12.44
C LEU A 83 4.12 0.73 11.10
N VAL A 84 2.84 0.94 10.79
CA VAL A 84 2.25 0.60 9.48
C VAL A 84 1.88 1.89 8.76
N VAL A 85 2.35 2.01 7.52
CA VAL A 85 1.97 3.09 6.61
C VAL A 85 1.38 2.45 5.36
N THR A 86 0.11 2.74 5.09
CA THR A 86 -0.64 2.16 3.95
C THR A 86 -1.44 3.24 3.24
N LEU A 87 -1.90 2.93 2.03
CA LEU A 87 -2.76 3.81 1.26
C LEU A 87 -4.15 3.85 1.90
N ALA A 88 -4.63 5.06 2.17
CA ALA A 88 -5.93 5.30 2.78
C ALA A 88 -6.99 5.53 1.71
N ARG A 89 -8.22 5.05 1.98
CA ARG A 89 -9.37 5.23 1.10
C ARG A 89 -9.59 6.72 0.79
N SER A 90 -9.92 7.01 -0.46
CA SER A 90 -10.31 8.35 -0.90
C SER A 90 -11.37 8.25 -1.99
N THR A 91 -12.07 9.35 -2.27
CA THR A 91 -13.05 9.45 -3.36
C THR A 91 -12.40 9.36 -4.74
N CYS A 92 -11.09 9.60 -4.82
CA CYS A 92 -10.31 9.41 -6.02
C CYS A 92 -8.88 8.96 -5.67
N PRO A 93 -8.67 7.65 -5.55
CA PRO A 93 -7.34 7.06 -5.37
C PRO A 93 -6.35 7.56 -6.42
N GLY A 94 -5.20 8.09 -5.98
CA GLY A 94 -4.19 8.66 -6.88
C GLY A 94 -4.60 9.98 -7.56
N ASN A 95 -5.52 10.75 -6.96
CA ASN A 95 -5.89 12.07 -7.48
C ASN A 95 -4.68 13.02 -7.55
N THR A 96 -4.44 13.59 -8.73
CA THR A 96 -3.40 14.61 -8.96
C THR A 96 -3.94 16.04 -8.92
N GLY A 97 -5.14 16.24 -8.38
CA GLY A 97 -5.87 17.51 -8.34
C GLY A 97 -6.68 17.83 -9.60
N ALA A 98 -6.50 17.06 -10.67
CA ALA A 98 -7.26 17.21 -11.93
C ALA A 98 -7.68 15.86 -12.55
N TRP A 99 -7.01 14.76 -12.19
CA TRP A 99 -7.21 13.46 -12.80
C TRP A 99 -7.26 12.36 -11.76
N CYS A 100 -8.15 11.40 -11.99
CA CYS A 100 -8.22 10.19 -11.20
C CYS A 100 -7.43 9.07 -11.87
N ARG A 101 -6.32 8.65 -11.24
CA ARG A 101 -5.43 7.63 -11.79
C ARG A 101 -6.19 6.37 -12.20
N TYR A 102 -7.03 5.86 -11.31
CA TYR A 102 -7.76 4.61 -11.51
C TYR A 102 -8.80 4.71 -12.63
N ARG A 103 -9.47 5.86 -12.77
CA ARG A 103 -10.39 6.09 -13.89
C ARG A 103 -9.64 6.07 -15.21
N ALA A 104 -8.51 6.78 -15.30
CA ALA A 104 -7.68 6.79 -16.50
C ALA A 104 -7.18 5.38 -16.86
N MET A 105 -6.78 4.57 -15.87
CA MET A 105 -6.37 3.18 -16.10
C MET A 105 -7.53 2.31 -16.60
N THR A 106 -8.73 2.47 -16.03
CA THR A 106 -9.94 1.76 -16.50
C THR A 106 -10.28 2.12 -17.95
N ASP A 107 -10.16 3.40 -18.31
CA ASP A 107 -10.47 3.88 -19.66
C ASP A 107 -9.43 3.33 -20.66
N ILE A 108 -8.13 3.41 -20.35
CA ILE A 108 -7.06 2.83 -21.18
C ILE A 108 -7.27 1.32 -21.37
N TRP A 109 -7.59 0.58 -20.31
CA TRP A 109 -7.83 -0.87 -20.41
C TRP A 109 -9.03 -1.20 -21.30
N ARG A 110 -10.07 -0.37 -21.26
CA ARG A 110 -11.25 -0.49 -22.13
C ARG A 110 -10.90 -0.19 -23.59
N ASP A 111 -10.11 0.85 -23.83
CA ASP A 111 -9.65 1.22 -25.17
C ASP A 111 -8.78 0.09 -25.76
N MET A 112 -7.90 -0.52 -24.97
CA MET A 112 -7.13 -1.69 -25.39
C MET A 112 -8.01 -2.87 -25.82
N MET A 113 -9.13 -3.10 -25.15
CA MET A 113 -10.11 -4.11 -25.55
C MET A 113 -10.82 -3.74 -26.86
N HIS A 114 -11.26 -2.48 -27.00
CA HIS A 114 -11.91 -2.01 -28.23
C HIS A 114 -10.98 -2.04 -29.45
N GLU A 115 -9.71 -1.72 -29.25
CA GLU A 115 -8.65 -1.78 -30.26
C GLU A 115 -8.10 -3.21 -30.48
N LYS A 116 -8.63 -4.20 -29.75
CA LYS A 116 -8.29 -5.63 -29.84
C LYS A 116 -6.83 -5.97 -29.48
N PHE A 117 -6.20 -5.14 -28.64
CA PHE A 117 -4.92 -5.49 -28.01
C PHE A 117 -5.09 -6.55 -26.91
N ILE A 118 -6.27 -6.61 -26.31
CA ILE A 118 -6.68 -7.65 -25.34
C ILE A 118 -8.08 -8.16 -25.70
N SER A 119 -8.40 -9.38 -25.25
CA SER A 119 -9.73 -9.94 -25.39
C SER A 119 -10.73 -9.35 -24.38
N GLU A 120 -12.02 -9.53 -24.64
CA GLU A 120 -13.07 -9.19 -23.67
C GLU A 120 -12.94 -10.04 -22.39
N GLU A 121 -12.49 -11.29 -22.51
CA GLU A 121 -12.25 -12.18 -21.38
C GLU A 121 -11.11 -11.66 -20.49
N GLU A 122 -10.02 -11.20 -21.10
CA GLU A 122 -8.90 -10.57 -20.38
C GLU A 122 -9.34 -9.26 -19.72
N TYR A 123 -10.16 -8.46 -20.40
CA TYR A 123 -10.73 -7.24 -19.83
C TYR A 123 -11.56 -7.54 -18.58
N ILE A 124 -12.49 -8.50 -18.66
CA ILE A 124 -13.37 -8.89 -17.54
C ILE A 124 -12.59 -9.56 -16.39
N ALA A 125 -11.63 -10.43 -16.71
CA ALA A 125 -10.89 -11.20 -15.72
C ALA A 125 -9.85 -10.35 -14.96
N THR A 126 -9.49 -9.18 -15.47
CA THR A 126 -8.48 -8.32 -14.85
C THR A 126 -9.07 -7.58 -13.65
N THR A 127 -8.50 -7.83 -12.47
CA THR A 127 -8.88 -7.13 -11.24
C THR A 127 -7.63 -6.85 -10.40
N GLU A 128 -7.54 -5.64 -9.84
CA GLU A 128 -6.50 -5.34 -8.84
C GLU A 128 -6.92 -5.92 -7.49
N HIS A 129 -6.03 -6.71 -6.89
CA HIS A 129 -6.27 -7.35 -5.61
C HIS A 129 -5.90 -6.40 -4.45
N SER A 130 -6.51 -5.22 -4.40
CA SER A 130 -6.20 -4.18 -3.42
C SER A 130 -7.45 -3.58 -2.79
N TYR A 131 -7.40 -3.34 -1.49
CA TYR A 131 -8.39 -2.57 -0.75
C TYR A 131 -7.70 -1.49 0.08
N TRP A 132 -8.09 -0.24 -0.13
CA TRP A 132 -7.57 0.90 0.62
C TRP A 132 -8.45 1.13 1.84
N HIS A 133 -7.85 1.03 3.02
CA HIS A 133 -8.58 1.05 4.29
C HIS A 133 -8.97 2.48 4.69
N THR A 134 -10.11 2.61 5.38
CA THR A 134 -10.39 3.79 6.18
C THR A 134 -9.65 3.72 7.52
N ALA A 135 -9.68 4.80 8.30
CA ALA A 135 -9.17 4.77 9.67
C ALA A 135 -9.99 3.78 10.53
N GLU A 136 -11.30 3.71 10.31
CA GLU A 136 -12.20 2.81 11.01
C GLU A 136 -11.87 1.35 10.70
N ASP A 137 -11.59 1.00 9.44
CA ASP A 137 -11.21 -0.37 9.07
C ASP A 137 -9.93 -0.82 9.79
N LEU A 138 -8.93 0.08 9.89
CA LEU A 138 -7.67 -0.22 10.57
C LEU A 138 -7.84 -0.32 12.09
N ALA A 139 -8.74 0.47 12.67
CA ALA A 139 -9.02 0.49 14.10
C ALA A 139 -9.96 -0.65 14.56
N ALA A 140 -10.76 -1.22 13.65
CA ALA A 140 -11.79 -2.20 13.98
C ALA A 140 -11.29 -3.40 14.78
N PRO A 141 -10.11 -4.01 14.50
CA PRO A 141 -9.62 -5.12 15.32
C PRO A 141 -9.31 -4.76 16.77
N PHE A 142 -9.12 -3.46 17.09
CA PHE A 142 -8.78 -2.95 18.41
C PHE A 142 -9.98 -2.38 19.18
N SER A 143 -11.14 -2.19 18.54
CA SER A 143 -12.30 -1.55 19.17
C SER A 143 -13.00 -2.46 20.20
N ASP A 144 -12.93 -3.78 20.03
CA ASP A 144 -13.47 -4.75 20.97
C ASP A 144 -12.36 -5.38 21.82
N LYS A 145 -12.52 -5.33 23.14
CA LYS A 145 -11.63 -5.98 24.11
C LYS A 145 -11.65 -7.51 24.00
N SER A 146 -12.72 -8.06 23.43
CA SER A 146 -12.90 -9.50 23.22
C SER A 146 -12.26 -10.00 21.92
N SER A 147 -11.81 -9.10 21.03
CA SER A 147 -11.23 -9.46 19.74
C SER A 147 -9.94 -10.28 19.90
N ARG A 148 -9.60 -11.05 18.85
CA ARG A 148 -8.38 -11.86 18.84
C ARG A 148 -7.14 -10.97 18.91
N VAL A 149 -7.16 -9.83 18.23
CA VAL A 149 -6.04 -8.87 18.21
C VAL A 149 -5.82 -8.25 19.59
N THR A 150 -6.87 -7.77 20.26
CA THR A 150 -6.71 -7.20 21.61
C THR A 150 -6.23 -8.27 22.61
N LYS A 151 -6.77 -9.48 22.52
CA LYS A 151 -6.31 -10.63 23.33
C LYS A 151 -4.88 -11.08 23.04
N SER A 152 -4.34 -10.75 21.87
CA SER A 152 -2.93 -11.03 21.53
C SER A 152 -1.94 -10.14 22.28
N GLY A 153 -2.41 -9.08 22.94
CA GLY A 153 -1.57 -8.10 23.64
C GLY A 153 -1.19 -6.88 22.80
N LEU A 154 -1.51 -6.87 21.50
CA LEU A 154 -1.33 -5.68 20.67
C LEU A 154 -2.29 -4.56 21.08
N GLN A 155 -1.77 -3.33 21.06
CA GLN A 155 -2.53 -2.13 21.36
C GLN A 155 -2.27 -1.06 20.29
N GLN A 156 -3.35 -0.44 19.80
CA GLN A 156 -3.23 0.71 18.92
C GLN A 156 -2.84 1.94 19.75
N VAL A 157 -1.63 2.45 19.51
CA VAL A 157 -1.10 3.64 20.22
C VAL A 157 -1.49 4.94 19.51
N ALA A 158 -1.45 4.96 18.18
CA ALA A 158 -1.78 6.11 17.37
C ALA A 158 -2.33 5.69 16.02
N LEU A 159 -3.20 6.52 15.44
CA LEU A 159 -3.74 6.36 14.10
C LEU A 159 -3.99 7.74 13.50
N GLY A 160 -3.71 7.89 12.21
CA GLY A 160 -4.01 9.11 11.49
C GLY A 160 -3.77 8.97 9.99
N THR A 161 -4.43 9.84 9.24
CA THR A 161 -4.32 9.91 7.78
C THR A 161 -3.62 11.20 7.40
N ARG A 162 -2.72 11.13 6.42
CA ARG A 162 -2.06 12.31 5.85
C ARG A 162 -2.09 12.23 4.34
N THR A 163 -2.30 13.38 3.70
CA THR A 163 -2.15 13.50 2.24
C THR A 163 -0.70 13.84 1.92
N SER A 164 -0.07 13.07 1.04
CA SER A 164 1.24 13.38 0.49
C SER A 164 1.11 14.24 -0.76
N LYS A 165 2.06 15.16 -0.98
CA LYS A 165 2.11 15.95 -2.22
C LYS A 165 2.58 15.07 -3.37
N CYS A 166 1.98 15.27 -4.55
CA CYS A 166 2.41 14.58 -5.76
C CYS A 166 3.67 15.25 -6.35
N GLY A 167 4.84 14.66 -6.11
CA GLY A 167 6.11 15.19 -6.62
C GLY A 167 6.19 15.26 -8.15
N TRP A 168 5.44 14.42 -8.87
CA TRP A 168 5.33 14.51 -10.34
C TRP A 168 4.60 15.78 -10.78
N ARG A 169 3.50 16.12 -10.11
CA ARG A 169 2.75 17.35 -10.39
C ARG A 169 3.59 18.59 -10.08
N ASP A 170 4.29 18.59 -8.97
CA ASP A 170 5.15 19.72 -8.59
C ASP A 170 6.29 19.91 -9.61
N ARG A 171 6.92 18.82 -10.06
CA ARG A 171 7.89 18.85 -11.17
C ARG A 171 7.27 19.33 -12.49
N TRP A 172 6.06 18.90 -12.81
CA TRP A 172 5.37 19.33 -14.02
C TRP A 172 5.05 20.83 -13.99
N LEU A 173 4.50 21.34 -12.89
CA LEU A 173 4.20 22.76 -12.71
C LEU A 173 5.46 23.63 -12.78
N THR A 174 6.54 23.21 -12.13
CA THR A 174 7.81 23.95 -12.15
C THR A 174 8.48 23.96 -13.53
N THR A 175 8.35 22.87 -14.30
CA THR A 175 8.91 22.78 -15.67
C THR A 175 8.05 23.54 -16.68
N THR A 176 6.73 23.50 -16.54
CA THR A 176 5.78 24.15 -17.47
C THR A 176 5.75 25.66 -17.27
N ASN A 177 5.89 26.16 -16.04
CA ASN A 177 6.02 27.59 -15.75
C ASN A 177 7.34 28.21 -16.23
N ARG A 178 8.35 27.41 -16.60
CA ARG A 178 9.58 27.91 -17.26
C ARG A 178 9.42 28.08 -18.78
N LYS A 179 8.32 27.60 -19.36
CA LYS A 179 8.01 27.70 -20.80
C LYS A 179 6.98 28.78 -21.13
N LYS A 180 6.63 29.63 -20.16
CA LYS A 180 5.84 30.87 -20.35
C LYS A 180 6.71 32.05 -19.99
#